data_AF-A0A7Z0VQ97-F1
#
_entry.id   AF-A0A7Z0VQ97-F1
#
_cell.length_a   1.000
_cell.length_b   1.000
_cell.length_c   1.000
_cell.angle_alpha   90.00
_cell.angle_beta   90.00
_cell.angle_gamma   90.00
#
_symmetry.space_group_name_H-M   'P 1'
#
loop_
_entity.id
_entity.type
_entity.pdbx_description
1 polymer ?
#
loop_
_entity_poly.entity_id
_entity_poly.type
_entity_poly.pdbx_seq_one_letter_code
_entity_poly.pdbx_strand_id
1 'polypeptide(L)'
;MRLRNITTICLTLFILGDSQAEIEHAQRSNRQMAVTVCNDYRETNRLPCFVSRKECPGGFEVIERFANSTGPSYSACRDKRHERPRHYRSSSRLFNTNNQQLLDQFKRLIGEIERHQTGAPAHLPQASQDKLAVFFSGIDLSRIRLAHSKALTNGCFTDCRIIFCASKDQVDVWTNPHAPVLTIRLLHQLAHAERCEIQGGQHRFVQTWLRHLPEDVLTALERGEPIDTKKIHFAIYMETHANNRAESICRRVRCIKD
;
A
#
# COMPACT_ATOMS: atom_id res chain seq x y z
N MET A 1 14.71 -39.35 29.43
CA MET A 1 15.99 -38.81 28.90
C MET A 1 15.76 -37.38 28.44
N ARG A 2 16.54 -36.45 28.99
CA ARG A 2 16.62 -35.03 28.63
C ARG A 2 17.37 -34.86 27.30
N LEU A 3 16.97 -33.87 26.50
CA LEU A 3 17.82 -32.96 25.71
C LEU A 3 16.87 -31.89 25.14
N ARG A 4 16.67 -30.76 25.84
CA ARG A 4 17.48 -29.52 25.84
C ARG A 4 17.10 -28.55 24.70
N ASN A 5 16.54 -27.42 25.13
CA ASN A 5 16.49 -26.13 24.46
C ASN A 5 17.76 -25.82 23.65
N ILE A 6 17.58 -25.28 22.43
CA ILE A 6 18.52 -24.34 21.84
C ILE A 6 17.71 -23.21 21.18
N THR A 7 17.58 -22.12 21.94
CA THR A 7 17.54 -20.74 21.46
C THR A 7 18.72 -20.46 20.53
N THR A 8 18.50 -19.93 19.32
CA THR A 8 19.55 -19.22 18.57
C THR A 8 18.93 -18.10 17.74
N ILE A 9 18.91 -16.91 18.34
CA ILE A 9 19.13 -15.65 17.64
C ILE A 9 20.64 -15.61 17.37
N CYS A 10 21.08 -15.49 16.11
CA CYS A 10 22.39 -14.92 15.78
C CYS A 10 22.43 -14.47 14.31
N LEU A 11 22.60 -13.16 14.15
CA LEU A 11 23.15 -12.51 12.96
C LEU A 11 24.56 -13.03 12.65
N THR A 12 24.84 -13.32 11.37
CA THR A 12 26.13 -13.06 10.71
C THR A 12 25.85 -12.94 9.19
N LEU A 13 25.80 -11.73 8.62
CA LEU A 13 26.93 -11.00 8.02
C LEU A 13 27.75 -11.83 7.02
N PHE A 14 27.35 -11.77 5.76
CA PHE A 14 28.28 -11.68 4.63
C PHE A 14 27.98 -10.39 3.86
N ILE A 15 28.85 -9.40 4.07
CA ILE A 15 29.08 -8.28 3.15
C ILE A 15 29.85 -8.86 1.97
N LEU A 16 29.42 -8.57 0.75
CA LEU A 16 30.28 -8.32 -0.42
C LEU A 16 29.40 -7.80 -1.56
N GLY A 17 29.67 -6.56 -1.99
CA GLY A 17 29.18 -6.00 -3.25
C GLY A 17 28.14 -4.88 -3.11
N ASP A 18 28.59 -3.69 -2.70
CA ASP A 18 27.86 -2.44 -2.94
C ASP A 18 27.72 -2.21 -4.45
N SER A 19 26.56 -2.56 -4.98
CA SER A 19 25.97 -1.82 -6.07
C SER A 19 24.54 -1.52 -5.64
N GLN A 20 24.40 -0.54 -4.75
CA GLN A 20 23.14 0.16 -4.55
C GLN A 20 22.83 0.85 -5.88
N ALA A 21 22.19 0.13 -6.79
CA ALA A 21 21.29 0.76 -7.72
C ALA A 21 20.18 1.35 -6.84
N GLU A 22 20.36 2.61 -6.42
CA GLU A 22 19.26 3.42 -5.94
C GLU A 22 18.16 3.30 -6.99
N ILE A 23 17.10 2.58 -6.66
CA ILE A 23 15.90 2.51 -7.47
C ILE A 23 15.39 3.95 -7.49
N GLU A 24 15.70 4.66 -8.57
CA GLU A 24 15.30 6.05 -8.76
C GLU A 24 13.77 6.11 -8.63
N HIS A 25 13.29 6.55 -7.46
CA HIS A 25 11.87 6.66 -7.20
C HIS A 25 11.34 7.70 -8.19
N ALA A 26 10.61 7.25 -9.23
CA ALA A 26 9.95 8.11 -10.19
C ALA A 26 9.33 9.34 -9.46
N GLN A 27 9.84 10.54 -9.76
CA GLN A 27 9.44 11.76 -9.07
C GLN A 27 7.93 11.96 -9.21
N ARG A 28 7.24 12.11 -8.08
CA ARG A 28 5.80 12.35 -8.06
C ARG A 28 5.47 13.79 -8.39
N SER A 29 4.38 13.99 -9.14
CA SER A 29 3.86 15.32 -9.41
C SER A 29 3.36 16.02 -8.13
N ASN A 30 3.44 17.35 -8.10
CA ASN A 30 2.88 18.16 -7.00
C ASN A 30 1.41 17.83 -6.68
N ARG A 31 0.61 17.48 -7.70
CA ARG A 31 -0.79 17.06 -7.51
C ARG A 31 -0.90 15.79 -6.68
N GLN A 32 -0.08 14.78 -7.00
CA GLN A 32 -0.11 13.50 -6.29
C GLN A 32 0.26 13.69 -4.82
N MET A 33 1.28 14.50 -4.52
CA MET A 33 1.66 14.82 -3.15
C MET A 33 0.52 15.51 -2.37
N ALA A 34 -0.16 16.49 -2.99
CA ALA A 34 -1.32 17.14 -2.39
C ALA A 34 -2.50 16.18 -2.15
N VAL A 35 -2.75 15.26 -3.10
CA VAL A 35 -3.77 14.21 -2.95
C VAL A 35 -3.44 13.31 -1.76
N THR A 36 -2.18 12.91 -1.60
CA THR A 36 -1.73 12.09 -0.47
C THR A 36 -2.04 12.77 0.87
N VAL A 37 -1.63 14.02 1.06
CA VAL A 37 -1.92 14.77 2.30
C VAL A 37 -3.42 14.86 2.57
N CYS A 38 -4.22 15.10 1.53
CA CYS A 38 -5.66 15.16 1.70
C CYS A 38 -6.29 13.84 2.11
N ASN A 39 -5.79 12.72 1.61
CA ASN A 39 -6.31 11.41 1.98
C ASN A 39 -5.94 11.04 3.41
N ASP A 40 -4.69 11.30 3.83
CA ASP A 40 -4.26 11.09 5.22
C ASP A 40 -5.09 11.94 6.19
N TYR A 41 -5.40 13.18 5.80
CA TYR A 41 -6.29 14.05 6.58
C TYR A 41 -7.71 13.47 6.66
N ARG A 42 -8.30 13.05 5.53
CA ARG A 42 -9.65 12.47 5.50
C ARG A 42 -9.74 11.19 6.35
N GLU A 43 -8.71 10.34 6.33
CA GLU A 43 -8.66 9.12 7.14
C GLU A 43 -8.57 9.44 8.64
N THR A 44 -7.65 10.32 9.01
CA THR A 44 -7.37 10.64 10.41
C THR A 44 -8.51 11.43 11.06
N ASN A 45 -9.13 12.35 10.30
CA ASN A 45 -10.10 13.31 10.83
C ASN A 45 -11.55 12.93 10.52
N ARG A 46 -11.79 12.09 9.49
CA ARG A 46 -13.11 11.87 8.88
C ARG A 46 -13.77 13.18 8.42
N LEU A 47 -12.95 14.12 7.94
CA LEU A 47 -13.37 15.45 7.50
C LEU A 47 -13.02 15.71 6.03
N PRO A 48 -13.75 16.60 5.34
CA PRO A 48 -13.44 16.97 3.97
C PRO A 48 -12.04 17.57 3.83
N CYS A 49 -11.34 17.13 2.78
CA CYS A 49 -10.14 17.78 2.27
C CYS A 49 -10.28 17.89 0.76
N PHE A 50 -9.69 18.89 0.13
CA PHE A 50 -9.64 18.98 -1.31
C PHE A 50 -8.28 19.50 -1.80
N VAL A 51 -7.94 19.19 -3.06
CA VAL A 51 -6.67 19.57 -3.68
C VAL A 51 -6.90 20.76 -4.61
N SER A 52 -6.17 21.86 -4.38
CA SER A 52 -6.19 23.08 -5.21
C SER A 52 -4.91 23.20 -6.04
N ARG A 53 -4.99 23.74 -7.26
CA ARG A 53 -3.82 24.12 -8.07
C ARG A 53 -3.21 25.47 -7.66
N LYS A 54 -3.91 26.27 -6.85
CA LYS A 54 -3.45 27.57 -6.34
C LYS A 54 -3.74 27.67 -4.85
N GLU A 55 -4.62 28.60 -4.47
CA GLU A 55 -5.02 28.84 -3.09
C GLU A 55 -6.21 27.98 -2.69
N CYS A 56 -6.39 27.80 -1.38
CA CYS A 56 -7.61 27.19 -0.89
C CYS A 56 -8.77 28.18 -1.06
N PRO A 57 -9.95 27.76 -1.53
CA PRO A 57 -11.15 28.56 -1.58
C PRO A 57 -11.57 28.94 -0.16
N GLY A 58 -12.35 30.03 -0.07
CA GLY A 58 -12.81 30.57 1.21
C GLY A 58 -13.45 29.50 2.10
N GLY A 59 -13.07 29.48 3.37
CA GLY A 59 -13.52 28.49 4.36
C GLY A 59 -12.63 27.24 4.48
N PHE A 60 -11.59 27.12 3.64
CA PHE A 60 -10.60 26.04 3.73
C PHE A 60 -9.22 26.58 4.09
N GLU A 61 -8.49 25.85 4.93
CA GLU A 61 -7.10 26.18 5.30
C GLU A 61 -6.11 25.26 4.60
N VAL A 62 -4.94 25.79 4.26
CA VAL A 62 -3.83 24.98 3.71
C VAL A 62 -3.32 24.04 4.80
N ILE A 63 -3.31 22.74 4.50
CA ILE A 63 -2.58 21.74 5.28
C ILE A 63 -1.11 21.77 4.87
N GLU A 64 -0.85 21.69 3.55
CA GLU A 64 0.48 21.66 2.98
C GLU A 64 0.46 22.18 1.52
N ARG A 65 1.58 22.76 1.07
CA ARG A 65 1.75 23.28 -0.29
C ARG A 65 2.97 22.64 -0.94
N PHE A 66 2.80 22.20 -2.19
CA PHE A 66 3.80 21.52 -2.99
C PHE A 66 4.14 22.37 -4.22
N ALA A 67 5.36 22.88 -4.26
CA ALA A 67 5.88 23.70 -5.36
C ALA A 67 7.28 23.26 -5.82
N ASN A 68 7.76 22.11 -5.34
CA ASN A 68 9.18 21.74 -5.41
C ASN A 68 9.54 20.90 -6.65
N SER A 69 8.54 20.39 -7.39
CA SER A 69 8.77 19.68 -8.67
C SER A 69 8.48 20.58 -9.88
N THR A 70 9.13 20.29 -11.01
CA THR A 70 8.88 20.94 -12.31
C THR A 70 7.42 20.73 -12.72
N GLY A 71 6.58 21.74 -12.51
CA GLY A 71 5.15 21.67 -12.82
C GLY A 71 4.30 22.64 -11.99
N PRO A 72 2.98 22.67 -12.23
CA PRO A 72 2.09 23.53 -11.45
C PRO A 72 2.12 23.18 -9.96
N SER A 73 2.04 24.20 -9.11
CA SER A 73 1.91 24.05 -7.66
C SER A 73 0.57 23.41 -7.31
N TYR A 74 0.52 22.70 -6.18
CA TYR A 74 -0.74 22.22 -5.60
C TYR A 74 -0.74 22.39 -4.09
N SER A 75 -1.92 22.63 -3.51
CA SER A 75 -2.16 22.69 -2.07
C SER A 75 -3.19 21.65 -1.66
N ALA A 76 -2.94 20.98 -0.53
CA ALA A 76 -3.93 20.20 0.18
C ALA A 76 -4.64 21.10 1.18
N CYS A 77 -5.97 21.09 1.18
CA CYS A 77 -6.77 22.08 1.89
C CYS A 77 -7.85 21.40 2.73
N ARG A 78 -7.91 21.69 4.03
CA ARG A 78 -8.88 21.15 4.99
C ARG A 78 -10.07 22.08 5.20
N ASP A 79 -11.25 21.52 5.43
CA ASP A 79 -12.43 22.31 5.82
C ASP A 79 -12.46 22.53 7.34
N LYS A 80 -12.15 23.75 7.77
CA LYS A 80 -12.11 24.10 9.20
C LYS A 80 -13.50 24.12 9.84
N ARG A 81 -14.56 24.34 9.04
CA ARG A 81 -15.93 24.52 9.55
C ARG A 81 -16.50 23.25 10.18
N HIS A 82 -15.98 22.10 9.79
CA HIS A 82 -16.38 20.80 10.30
C HIS A 82 -15.46 20.26 11.40
N GLU A 83 -14.37 20.97 11.72
CA GLU A 83 -13.49 20.62 12.83
C GLU A 83 -14.17 20.96 14.15
N ARG A 84 -14.65 19.95 14.89
CA ARG A 84 -14.97 20.12 16.31
C ARG A 84 -13.67 20.36 17.09
N PRO A 85 -13.70 21.14 18.20
CA PRO A 85 -12.56 21.27 19.10
C PRO A 85 -12.12 19.86 19.52
N ARG A 86 -10.92 19.46 19.13
CA ARG A 86 -10.38 18.15 19.48
C ARG A 86 -10.16 18.12 20.98
N HIS A 87 -10.92 17.29 21.70
CA HIS A 87 -10.31 16.58 22.83
C HIS A 87 -9.14 15.82 22.22
N TYR A 88 -7.94 16.14 22.71
CA TYR A 88 -6.66 15.57 22.32
C TYR A 88 -6.79 14.05 22.31
N ARG A 89 -7.19 13.45 21.18
CA ARG A 89 -6.91 12.06 20.91
C ARG A 89 -5.40 12.03 20.94
N SER A 90 -4.86 11.51 22.04
CA SER A 90 -3.46 11.15 22.19
C SER A 90 -3.06 10.45 20.91
N SER A 91 -2.48 11.19 19.97
CA SER A 91 -1.67 10.63 18.91
C SER A 91 -0.51 10.04 19.69
N SER A 92 -0.62 8.74 19.92
CA SER A 92 0.22 7.95 20.80
C SER A 92 1.68 8.40 20.66
N ARG A 93 2.25 8.92 21.77
CA ARG A 93 3.69 9.21 21.88
C ARG A 93 4.58 7.99 21.60
N LEU A 94 3.99 6.81 21.43
CA LEU A 94 4.61 5.55 21.00
C LEU A 94 5.03 5.53 19.51
N PHE A 95 4.67 6.55 18.70
CA PHE A 95 4.85 6.49 17.25
C PHE A 95 6.28 6.68 16.70
N ASN A 96 7.28 7.00 17.53
CA ASN A 96 8.53 7.60 17.01
C ASN A 96 9.79 6.73 16.98
N THR A 97 9.93 5.70 17.81
CA THR A 97 11.18 4.89 17.85
C THR A 97 10.97 3.43 17.46
N ASN A 98 9.88 2.79 17.89
CA ASN A 98 9.65 1.36 17.63
C ASN A 98 9.08 1.06 16.23
N ASN A 99 8.51 2.08 15.56
CA ASN A 99 8.02 1.95 14.18
C ASN A 99 9.12 1.72 13.15
N GLN A 100 10.36 2.18 13.42
CA GLN A 100 11.44 1.96 12.48
C GLN A 100 11.77 0.47 12.35
N GLN A 101 11.74 -0.28 13.46
CA GLN A 101 11.95 -1.73 13.44
C GLN A 101 10.88 -2.46 12.62
N LEU A 102 9.60 -2.12 12.78
CA LEU A 102 8.51 -2.70 12.00
C LEU A 102 8.63 -2.34 10.51
N LEU A 103 8.97 -1.09 10.20
CA LEU A 103 9.22 -0.67 8.82
C LEU A 103 10.40 -1.42 8.20
N ASP A 104 11.46 -1.65 8.97
CA ASP A 104 12.63 -2.43 8.51
C ASP A 104 12.28 -3.92 8.34
N GLN A 105 11.42 -4.49 9.20
CA GLN A 105 10.87 -5.83 9.00
C GLN A 105 10.02 -5.92 7.73
N PHE A 106 9.17 -4.92 7.47
CA PHE A 106 8.40 -4.85 6.22
C PHE A 106 9.31 -4.74 5.00
N LYS A 107 10.32 -3.86 5.03
CA LYS A 107 11.32 -3.74 3.95
C LYS A 107 12.04 -5.06 3.72
N ARG A 108 12.43 -5.78 4.78
CA ARG A 108 13.04 -7.11 4.66
C ARG A 108 12.08 -8.12 4.02
N LEU A 109 10.81 -8.14 4.42
CA LEU A 109 9.79 -9.00 3.82
C LEU A 109 9.63 -8.72 2.32
N ILE A 110 9.53 -7.45 1.93
CA ILE A 110 9.47 -7.04 0.52
C ILE A 110 10.69 -7.55 -0.24
N GLY A 111 11.90 -7.33 0.29
CA GLY A 111 13.13 -7.80 -0.33
C GLY A 111 13.26 -9.32 -0.38
N GLU A 112 12.65 -10.07 0.55
CA GLU A 112 12.54 -11.54 0.46
C GLU A 112 11.57 -11.97 -0.64
N ILE A 113 10.42 -11.30 -0.77
CA ILE A 113 9.42 -11.56 -1.81
C ILE A 113 10.00 -11.31 -3.20
N GLU A 114 10.71 -10.19 -3.38
CA GLU A 114 11.39 -9.82 -4.63
C GLU A 114 12.51 -10.82 -4.99
N ARG A 115 13.38 -11.17 -4.04
CA ARG A 115 14.47 -12.14 -4.26
C ARG A 115 13.97 -13.53 -4.63
N HIS A 116 12.82 -13.93 -4.10
CA HIS A 116 12.21 -15.23 -4.36
C HIS A 116 11.14 -15.19 -5.46
N GLN A 117 11.10 -14.11 -6.25
CA GLN A 117 10.26 -14.03 -7.44
C GLN A 117 10.57 -15.21 -8.38
N THR A 118 9.52 -15.81 -8.93
CA THR A 118 9.62 -16.88 -9.91
C THR A 118 9.10 -16.42 -11.26
N GLY A 119 9.90 -16.62 -12.30
CA GLY A 119 9.58 -16.17 -13.65
C GLY A 119 9.79 -14.67 -13.85
N ALA A 120 9.58 -14.23 -15.09
CA ALA A 120 9.58 -12.81 -15.42
C ALA A 120 8.24 -12.19 -15.00
N PRO A 121 8.23 -10.98 -14.44
CA PRO A 121 6.99 -10.27 -14.18
C PRO A 121 6.27 -10.00 -15.51
N ALA A 122 4.98 -10.26 -15.55
CA ALA A 122 4.14 -10.04 -16.72
C ALA A 122 3.21 -8.85 -16.49
N HIS A 123 2.88 -8.14 -17.56
CA HIS A 123 1.88 -7.10 -17.52
C HIS A 123 0.47 -7.68 -17.69
N LEU A 124 -0.54 -6.93 -17.24
CA LEU A 124 -1.90 -7.21 -17.69
C LEU A 124 -1.99 -7.08 -19.22
N PRO A 125 -2.74 -7.92 -19.92
CA PRO A 125 -2.97 -7.75 -21.35
C PRO A 125 -3.64 -6.42 -21.66
N GLN A 126 -3.36 -5.85 -22.83
CA GLN A 126 -3.87 -4.51 -23.21
C GLN A 126 -5.40 -4.43 -23.08
N ALA A 127 -6.13 -5.46 -23.51
CA ALA A 127 -7.59 -5.52 -23.38
C ALA A 127 -8.07 -5.41 -21.92
N SER A 128 -7.35 -5.99 -20.96
CA SER A 128 -7.63 -5.84 -19.53
C SER A 128 -7.29 -4.44 -19.04
N GLN A 129 -6.16 -3.88 -19.47
CA GLN A 129 -5.76 -2.52 -19.12
C GLN A 129 -6.81 -1.50 -19.57
N ASP A 130 -7.23 -1.56 -20.84
CA ASP A 130 -8.21 -0.64 -21.43
C ASP A 130 -9.55 -0.71 -20.70
N LYS A 131 -10.01 -1.93 -20.40
CA LYS A 131 -11.27 -2.17 -19.67
C LYS A 131 -11.22 -1.66 -18.24
N LEU A 132 -10.05 -1.66 -17.61
CA LEU A 132 -9.87 -1.28 -16.20
C LEU A 132 -9.42 0.17 -16.00
N ALA A 133 -8.86 0.83 -17.02
CA ALA A 133 -8.31 2.19 -16.94
C ALA A 133 -9.34 3.22 -16.45
N VAL A 134 -10.61 3.07 -16.85
CA VAL A 134 -11.70 3.95 -16.41
C VAL A 134 -12.01 3.84 -14.92
N PHE A 135 -11.65 2.73 -14.28
CA PHE A 135 -11.91 2.48 -12.87
C PHE A 135 -10.71 2.82 -11.98
N PHE A 136 -9.49 2.53 -12.44
CA PHE A 136 -8.24 2.71 -11.71
C PHE A 136 -7.44 3.93 -12.17
N SER A 137 -8.11 5.08 -12.27
CA SER A 137 -7.49 6.35 -12.70
C SER A 137 -6.37 6.88 -11.79
N GLY A 138 -6.23 6.33 -10.57
CA GLY A 138 -5.16 6.70 -9.64
C GLY A 138 -3.80 6.09 -9.99
N ILE A 139 -3.74 5.14 -10.91
CA ILE A 139 -2.51 4.44 -11.33
C ILE A 139 -2.44 4.30 -12.85
N ASP A 140 -1.21 4.15 -13.34
CA ASP A 140 -0.94 3.73 -14.71
C ASP A 140 -0.86 2.21 -14.75
N LEU A 141 -1.91 1.56 -15.26
CA LEU A 141 -2.01 0.09 -15.33
C LEU A 141 -0.91 -0.53 -16.20
N SER A 142 -0.34 0.21 -17.16
CA SER A 142 0.76 -0.28 -17.99
C SER A 142 2.05 -0.46 -17.19
N ARG A 143 2.18 0.22 -16.04
CA ARG A 143 3.33 0.11 -15.13
C ARG A 143 3.14 -0.97 -14.07
N ILE A 144 1.94 -1.53 -13.96
CA ILE A 144 1.68 -2.62 -13.02
C ILE A 144 2.15 -3.94 -13.63
N ARG A 145 2.96 -4.67 -12.87
CA ARG A 145 3.44 -6.01 -13.20
C ARG A 145 2.91 -7.02 -12.20
N LEU A 146 2.79 -8.27 -12.62
CA LEU A 146 2.34 -9.38 -11.80
C LEU A 146 3.37 -10.49 -11.87
N ALA A 147 3.66 -11.10 -10.74
CA ALA A 147 4.64 -12.16 -10.64
C ALA A 147 4.25 -13.16 -9.55
N HIS A 148 4.83 -14.35 -9.63
CA HIS A 148 4.80 -15.30 -8.53
C HIS A 148 6.01 -15.11 -7.62
N SER A 149 5.88 -15.43 -6.33
CA SER A 149 7.00 -15.49 -5.39
C SER A 149 6.91 -16.72 -4.49
N LYS A 150 8.03 -17.42 -4.33
CA LYS A 150 8.15 -18.59 -3.44
C LYS A 150 8.17 -18.22 -1.95
N ALA A 151 8.41 -16.96 -1.62
CA ALA A 151 8.36 -16.48 -0.25
C ALA A 151 6.91 -16.39 0.29
N LEU A 152 5.92 -16.38 -0.60
CA LEU A 152 4.50 -16.37 -0.23
C LEU A 152 3.94 -17.80 -0.24
N THR A 153 3.42 -18.23 0.90
CA THR A 153 2.73 -19.54 1.03
C THR A 153 1.29 -19.48 0.52
N ASN A 154 0.65 -18.32 0.63
CA ASN A 154 -0.69 -18.04 0.13
C ASN A 154 -0.87 -16.54 -0.16
N GLY A 155 -1.86 -16.23 -1.00
CA GLY A 155 -2.31 -14.86 -1.21
C GLY A 155 -1.33 -14.03 -2.02
N CYS A 156 -1.56 -12.71 -1.99
CA CYS A 156 -0.78 -11.75 -2.75
C CYS A 156 -0.33 -10.59 -1.88
N PHE A 157 0.76 -9.96 -2.32
CA PHE A 157 1.35 -8.76 -1.74
C PHE A 157 1.65 -7.77 -2.87
N THR A 158 1.47 -6.47 -2.62
CA THR A 158 1.86 -5.44 -3.59
C THR A 158 2.90 -4.48 -3.02
N ASP A 159 3.93 -4.22 -3.82
CA ASP A 159 4.90 -3.14 -3.57
C ASP A 159 4.47 -1.81 -4.23
N CYS A 160 3.21 -1.74 -4.66
CA CYS A 160 2.56 -0.64 -5.39
C CYS A 160 2.75 -0.67 -6.92
N ARG A 161 3.78 -1.34 -7.44
CA ARG A 161 4.06 -1.46 -8.89
C ARG A 161 4.05 -2.90 -9.39
N ILE A 162 4.36 -3.83 -8.52
CA ILE A 162 4.36 -5.27 -8.74
C ILE A 162 3.39 -5.88 -7.73
N ILE A 163 2.58 -6.81 -8.22
CA ILE A 163 1.74 -7.67 -7.40
C ILE A 163 2.38 -9.05 -7.42
N PHE A 164 2.91 -9.46 -6.28
CA PHE A 164 3.48 -10.79 -6.06
C PHE A 164 2.41 -11.69 -5.47
N CYS A 165 2.21 -12.88 -6.02
CA CYS A 165 1.32 -13.88 -5.43
C CYS A 165 2.04 -15.20 -5.18
N ALA A 166 1.50 -16.02 -4.29
CA ALA A 166 2.00 -17.38 -4.09
C ALA A 166 1.93 -18.18 -5.40
N SER A 167 2.76 -19.21 -5.54
CA SER A 167 2.85 -20.00 -6.78
C SER A 167 1.56 -20.71 -7.19
N LYS A 168 0.59 -20.84 -6.27
CA LYS A 168 -0.72 -21.48 -6.53
C LYS A 168 -1.83 -20.49 -6.88
N ASP A 169 -1.54 -19.19 -6.87
CA ASP A 169 -2.52 -18.14 -7.18
C ASP A 169 -2.66 -17.90 -8.69
N GLN A 170 -3.56 -17.01 -9.09
CA GLN A 170 -4.09 -16.91 -10.46
C GLN A 170 -3.29 -15.99 -11.43
N VAL A 171 -2.01 -15.71 -11.16
CA VAL A 171 -1.24 -14.72 -11.95
C VAL A 171 -1.20 -15.09 -13.44
N ASP A 172 -0.99 -16.36 -13.77
CA ASP A 172 -0.99 -16.84 -15.16
C ASP A 172 -2.32 -16.58 -15.89
N VAL A 173 -3.45 -16.70 -15.17
CA VAL A 173 -4.78 -16.47 -15.72
C VAL A 173 -5.02 -14.98 -15.97
N TRP A 174 -4.53 -14.11 -15.09
CA TRP A 174 -4.67 -12.66 -15.22
C TRP A 174 -3.80 -12.08 -16.33
N THR A 175 -2.68 -12.74 -16.64
CA THR A 175 -1.65 -12.27 -17.58
C THR A 175 -1.73 -12.94 -18.96
N ASN A 176 -2.61 -13.93 -19.14
CA ASN A 176 -2.82 -14.60 -20.42
C ASN A 176 -3.37 -13.63 -21.49
N PRO A 177 -2.62 -13.35 -22.58
CA PRO A 177 -3.07 -12.38 -23.59
C PRO A 177 -4.22 -12.89 -24.47
N HIS A 178 -4.43 -14.21 -24.56
CA HIS A 178 -5.46 -14.81 -25.41
C HIS A 178 -6.81 -14.94 -24.71
N ALA A 179 -6.81 -15.06 -23.38
CA ALA A 179 -8.02 -15.24 -22.59
C ALA A 179 -7.85 -14.60 -21.19
N PRO A 180 -7.69 -13.27 -21.10
CA PRO A 180 -7.52 -12.63 -19.80
C PRO A 180 -8.79 -12.76 -18.97
N VAL A 181 -8.65 -13.27 -17.75
CA VAL A 181 -9.75 -13.35 -16.80
C VAL A 181 -9.61 -12.25 -15.77
N LEU A 182 -10.65 -11.42 -15.67
CA LEU A 182 -10.77 -10.48 -14.56
C LEU A 182 -11.43 -11.20 -13.39
N THR A 183 -10.71 -11.32 -12.28
CA THR A 183 -11.25 -11.88 -11.03
C THR A 183 -11.38 -10.81 -9.97
N ILE A 184 -12.25 -11.05 -8.97
CA ILE A 184 -12.39 -10.14 -7.84
C ILE A 184 -11.07 -9.98 -7.08
N ARG A 185 -10.26 -11.03 -7.01
CA ARG A 185 -8.94 -11.01 -6.38
C ARG A 185 -7.97 -10.09 -7.12
N LEU A 186 -7.93 -10.14 -8.45
CA LEU A 186 -7.14 -9.18 -9.24
C LEU A 186 -7.56 -7.74 -8.95
N LEU A 187 -8.86 -7.45 -9.00
CA LEU A 187 -9.39 -6.10 -8.76
C LEU A 187 -9.06 -5.60 -7.35
N HIS A 188 -9.08 -6.50 -6.37
CA HIS A 188 -8.70 -6.21 -5.00
C HIS A 188 -7.22 -5.84 -4.91
N GLN A 189 -6.32 -6.59 -5.54
CA GLN A 189 -4.89 -6.26 -5.55
C GLN A 189 -4.59 -4.94 -6.28
N LEU A 190 -5.28 -4.66 -7.40
CA LEU A 190 -5.19 -3.37 -8.08
C LEU A 190 -5.69 -2.20 -7.21
N ALA A 191 -6.70 -2.43 -6.36
CA ALA A 191 -7.16 -1.42 -5.41
C ALA A 191 -6.10 -1.11 -4.34
N HIS A 192 -5.32 -2.10 -3.89
CA HIS A 192 -4.18 -1.86 -3.02
C HIS A 192 -3.06 -1.08 -3.74
N ALA A 193 -2.71 -1.47 -4.96
CA ALA A 193 -1.71 -0.77 -5.76
C ALA A 193 -2.09 0.70 -5.97
N GLU A 194 -3.35 0.95 -6.32
CA GLU A 194 -3.88 2.31 -6.48
C GLU A 194 -3.85 3.09 -5.17
N ARG A 195 -4.31 2.48 -4.07
CA ARG A 195 -4.30 3.15 -2.77
C ARG A 195 -2.88 3.49 -2.34
N CYS A 196 -1.93 2.58 -2.57
CA CYS A 196 -0.55 2.82 -2.26
C CYS A 196 0.03 4.01 -3.04
N GLU A 197 -0.15 4.06 -4.36
CA GLU A 197 0.36 5.19 -5.14
C GLU A 197 -0.30 6.51 -4.71
N ILE A 198 -1.60 6.50 -4.44
CA ILE A 198 -2.34 7.63 -3.89
C ILE A 198 -1.80 8.07 -2.53
N GLN A 199 -1.40 7.12 -1.67
CA GLN A 199 -0.83 7.39 -0.35
C GLN A 199 0.65 7.78 -0.40
N GLY A 200 1.24 7.99 -1.58
CA GLY A 200 2.63 8.39 -1.65
C GLY A 200 3.58 7.20 -1.51
N GLY A 201 3.16 6.03 -1.96
CA GLY A 201 4.02 4.87 -2.17
C GLY A 201 4.19 3.99 -0.96
N GLN A 202 4.94 2.91 -1.17
CA GLN A 202 5.02 1.79 -0.24
C GLN A 202 5.35 2.21 1.19
N HIS A 203 6.36 3.07 1.38
CA HIS A 203 6.78 3.49 2.71
C HIS A 203 5.64 4.19 3.47
N ARG A 204 4.98 5.16 2.84
CA ARG A 204 3.89 5.92 3.48
C ARG A 204 2.63 5.08 3.62
N PHE A 205 2.35 4.20 2.67
CA PHE A 205 1.26 3.23 2.73
C PHE A 205 1.40 2.29 3.94
N VAL A 206 2.59 1.68 4.12
CA VAL A 206 2.88 0.82 5.28
C VAL A 206 2.87 1.61 6.58
N GLN A 207 3.46 2.81 6.62
CA GLN A 207 3.39 3.67 7.81
C GLN A 207 1.95 3.98 8.19
N THR A 208 1.13 4.38 7.22
CA THR A 208 -0.30 4.66 7.43
C THR A 208 -0.99 3.43 8.00
N TRP A 209 -0.78 2.25 7.40
CA TRP A 209 -1.27 0.96 7.88
C TRP A 209 -0.89 0.67 9.33
N LEU A 210 0.41 0.79 9.68
CA LEU A 210 0.91 0.61 11.05
C LEU A 210 0.24 1.58 12.04
N ARG A 211 -0.08 2.82 11.64
CA ARG A 211 -0.72 3.81 12.53
C ARG A 211 -2.09 3.41 13.05
N HIS A 212 -2.75 2.49 12.37
CA HIS A 212 -4.11 2.10 12.69
C HIS A 212 -4.23 0.65 13.12
N LEU A 213 -3.10 -0.03 13.32
CA LEU A 213 -3.11 -1.27 14.08
C LEU A 213 -3.57 -0.96 15.51
N PRO A 214 -4.44 -1.79 16.08
CA PRO A 214 -4.78 -1.71 17.49
C PRO A 214 -3.54 -1.71 18.40
N GLU A 215 -3.57 -1.01 19.53
CA GLU A 215 -2.43 -0.89 20.44
C GLU A 215 -1.98 -2.26 20.99
N ASP A 216 -2.92 -3.17 21.24
CA ASP A 216 -2.64 -4.57 21.62
C ASP A 216 -1.88 -5.32 20.52
N VAL A 217 -2.22 -5.07 19.25
CA VAL A 217 -1.53 -5.65 18.09
C VAL A 217 -0.13 -5.10 17.94
N LEU A 218 0.05 -3.78 18.08
CA LEU A 218 1.38 -3.15 18.04
C LEU A 218 2.27 -3.67 19.18
N THR A 219 1.74 -3.77 20.40
CA THR A 219 2.48 -4.30 21.55
C THR A 219 2.88 -5.76 21.35
N ALA A 220 2.00 -6.59 20.79
CA ALA A 220 2.29 -7.99 20.49
C ALA A 220 3.37 -8.13 19.39
N LEU A 221 3.29 -7.31 18.33
CA LEU A 221 4.33 -7.23 17.29
C LEU A 221 5.69 -6.84 17.87
N GLU A 222 5.73 -5.86 18.77
CA GLU A 222 6.96 -5.43 19.45
C GLU A 222 7.59 -6.56 20.28
N ARG A 223 6.78 -7.39 20.94
CA ARG A 223 7.23 -8.49 21.79
C ARG A 223 7.50 -9.79 21.03
N GLY A 224 7.24 -9.83 19.73
CA GLY A 224 7.32 -11.05 18.91
C GLY A 224 6.30 -12.11 19.32
N GLU A 225 5.18 -11.69 19.92
CA GLU A 225 4.10 -12.58 20.34
C GLU A 225 3.27 -13.01 19.12
N PRO A 226 2.63 -14.21 19.16
CA PRO A 226 1.67 -14.61 18.15
C PRO A 226 0.51 -13.61 18.07
N ILE A 227 0.17 -13.16 16.86
CA ILE A 227 -0.91 -12.18 16.66
C ILE A 227 -2.05 -12.82 15.88
N ASP A 228 -3.27 -12.41 16.20
CA ASP A 228 -4.44 -12.67 15.36
C ASP A 228 -4.28 -11.94 14.02
N THR A 229 -3.94 -12.72 12.98
CA THR A 229 -3.75 -12.23 11.62
C THR A 229 -5.01 -11.57 11.06
N LYS A 230 -6.20 -11.88 11.57
CA LYS A 230 -7.44 -11.18 11.18
C LYS A 230 -7.44 -9.73 11.66
N LYS A 231 -6.97 -9.45 12.89
CA LYS A 231 -6.86 -8.08 13.41
C LYS A 231 -5.86 -7.23 12.63
N ILE A 232 -4.79 -7.86 12.16
CA ILE A 232 -3.78 -7.26 11.28
C ILE A 232 -4.37 -6.99 9.89
N HIS A 233 -5.02 -7.99 9.30
CA HIS A 233 -5.59 -7.91 7.95
C HIS A 233 -6.64 -6.80 7.87
N PHE A 234 -7.56 -6.70 8.84
CA PHE A 234 -8.61 -5.66 8.80
C PHE A 234 -8.18 -4.27 9.31
N ALA A 235 -6.91 -4.07 9.66
CA ALA A 235 -6.43 -2.76 10.06
C ALA A 235 -6.59 -1.73 8.92
N ILE A 236 -7.01 -0.51 9.29
CA ILE A 236 -7.36 0.62 8.42
C ILE A 236 -8.63 0.57 7.56
N TYR A 237 -9.44 -0.48 7.58
CA TYR A 237 -10.41 -0.63 6.48
C TYR A 237 -9.71 -0.76 5.12
N MET A 238 -8.41 -1.09 5.04
CA MET A 238 -7.66 -1.12 3.77
C MET A 238 -8.15 -2.29 2.93
N GLU A 239 -8.21 -3.46 3.56
CA GLU A 239 -8.83 -4.66 3.00
C GLU A 239 -10.32 -4.43 2.73
N THR A 240 -11.06 -3.77 3.64
CA THR A 240 -12.48 -3.45 3.42
C THR A 240 -12.67 -2.52 2.22
N HIS A 241 -11.82 -1.51 2.06
CA HIS A 241 -11.82 -0.59 0.93
C HIS A 241 -11.49 -1.33 -0.36
N ALA A 242 -10.43 -2.14 -0.36
CA ALA A 242 -10.03 -2.95 -1.50
C ALA A 242 -11.15 -3.91 -1.91
N ASN A 243 -11.79 -4.59 -0.95
CA ASN A 243 -12.95 -5.45 -1.17
C ASN A 243 -14.13 -4.68 -1.76
N ASN A 244 -14.56 -3.58 -1.13
CA ASN A 244 -15.69 -2.78 -1.60
C ASN A 244 -15.44 -2.21 -3.01
N ARG A 245 -14.20 -1.77 -3.27
CA ARG A 245 -13.79 -1.25 -4.58
C ARG A 245 -13.77 -2.36 -5.62
N ALA A 246 -13.20 -3.51 -5.30
CA ALA A 246 -13.19 -4.68 -6.16
C ALA A 246 -14.61 -5.16 -6.50
N GLU A 247 -15.50 -5.29 -5.52
CA GLU A 247 -16.88 -5.69 -5.73
C GLU A 247 -17.68 -4.70 -6.59
N SER A 248 -17.46 -3.40 -6.37
CA SER A 248 -18.09 -2.33 -7.16
C SER A 248 -17.69 -2.42 -8.63
N ILE A 249 -16.39 -2.58 -8.90
CA ILE A 249 -15.86 -2.70 -10.25
C ILE A 249 -16.30 -4.03 -10.87
N CYS A 250 -16.18 -5.14 -10.14
CA CYS A 250 -16.52 -6.48 -10.58
C CYS A 250 -17.96 -6.56 -11.15
N ARG A 251 -18.91 -5.92 -10.48
CA ARG A 251 -20.31 -5.82 -10.94
C ARG A 251 -20.44 -5.14 -12.30
N ARG A 252 -19.59 -4.14 -12.60
CA ARG A 252 -19.62 -3.37 -13.84
C ARG A 252 -18.88 -4.06 -14.98
N VAL A 253 -17.78 -4.75 -14.68
CA VAL A 253 -16.93 -5.41 -15.68
C VAL A 253 -17.27 -6.89 -15.90
N ARG A 254 -18.21 -7.44 -15.12
CA ARG A 254 -18.58 -8.87 -15.07
C ARG A 254 -17.36 -9.75 -14.80
N CYS A 255 -16.73 -9.53 -13.66
CA CYS A 255 -15.58 -10.33 -13.22
C CYS A 255 -16.02 -11.67 -12.60
N ILE A 256 -15.09 -12.63 -12.50
CA ILE A 256 -15.32 -13.89 -11.77
C ILE A 256 -15.16 -13.64 -10.26
N LYS A 257 -16.13 -14.12 -9.49
CA LYS A 257 -16.07 -14.17 -8.03
C LYS A 257 -15.60 -15.57 -7.65
N ASP A 258 -14.39 -15.67 -7.12
CA ASP A 258 -13.85 -16.92 -6.58
C ASP A 258 -14.39 -17.17 -5.16
#